data_AF-A0A5E4UQ45-F1
#
_entry.id   AF-A0A5E4UQ45-F1
#
_cell.length_a   1.000
_cell.length_b   1.000
_cell.length_c   1.000
_cell.angle_alpha   90.00
_cell.angle_beta   90.00
_cell.angle_gamma   90.00
#
_symmetry.space_group_name_H-M   'P 1'
#
loop_
_entity.id
_entity.type
_entity.pdbx_description
1 polymer ?
#
loop_
_entity_poly.entity_id
_entity_poly.type
_entity_poly.pdbx_seq_one_letter_code
_entity_poly.pdbx_strand_id
1 'polypeptide(L)' 'MDAETKTMTRKHGRHLRAPVLPDEEAAIKRNAAAAGLSVAAYLRNVGVG' A
#
# COMPACT_ATOMS: atom_id res chain seq x y z
N MET A 1 15.34 19.77 21.90
CA MET A 1 15.44 18.72 20.85
C MET A 1 14.02 18.41 20.46
N ASP A 2 13.45 19.26 19.62
CA ASP A 2 12.02 19.35 19.42
C ASP A 2 11.73 18.76 18.04
N ALA A 3 11.60 17.43 18.00
CA ALA A 3 11.12 16.73 16.82
C ALA A 3 9.62 16.98 16.72
N GLU A 4 9.28 18.18 16.22
CA GLU A 4 7.93 18.62 15.96
C GLU A 4 7.20 17.56 15.13
N THR A 5 6.08 17.12 15.71
CA THR A 5 5.19 16.05 15.31
C THR A 5 4.69 16.26 13.88
N LYS A 6 5.51 15.94 12.88
CA LYS A 6 5.13 16.03 11.47
C LYS A 6 3.91 15.15 11.28
N THR A 7 2.76 15.79 11.05
CA THR A 7 1.43 15.17 11.06
C THR A 7 1.50 13.87 10.28
N MET A 8 1.36 12.72 10.96
CA MET A 8 1.46 11.38 10.36
C MET A 8 0.25 11.11 9.48
N THR A 9 0.19 11.83 8.37
CA THR A 9 -0.83 11.69 7.34
C THR A 9 -0.41 10.56 6.41
N ARG A 10 -1.39 9.90 5.77
CA ARG A 10 -1.11 8.76 4.87
C ARG A 10 -0.13 9.10 3.73
N LYS A 11 -0.01 10.38 3.35
CA LYS A 11 0.95 10.89 2.34
C LYS A 11 2.36 11.12 2.89
N HIS A 12 2.50 11.37 4.19
CA HIS A 12 3.79 11.65 4.85
C HIS A 12 4.24 10.49 5.77
N GLY A 13 3.52 9.37 5.74
CA GLY A 13 3.82 8.16 6.52
C GLY A 13 4.84 7.25 5.85
N ARG A 14 5.19 6.16 6.53
CA ARG A 14 6.11 5.13 6.01
C ARG A 14 5.42 4.33 4.89
N HIS A 15 6.04 4.30 3.71
CA HIS A 15 5.59 3.45 2.60
C HIS A 15 6.01 2.00 2.83
N LEU A 16 5.08 1.07 2.69
CA LEU A 16 5.38 -0.35 2.66
C LEU A 16 5.97 -0.68 1.27
N ARG A 17 7.18 -1.23 1.25
CA ARG A 17 7.84 -1.70 0.03
C ARG A 17 7.89 -3.22 0.10
N ALA A 18 7.24 -3.87 -0.85
CA ALA A 18 7.29 -5.32 -1.01
C ALA A 18 8.01 -5.63 -2.33
N PRO A 19 9.14 -6.35 -2.32
CA PRO A 19 9.67 -6.93 -3.55
C PRO A 19 8.67 -7.97 -4.04
N VAL A 20 8.33 -7.89 -5.32
CA VAL A 20 7.39 -8.80 -6.00
C VAL A 20 8.02 -9.26 -7.30
N LEU A 21 7.70 -10.49 -7.69
CA LEU A 21 7.99 -10.99 -9.03
C LEU A 21 6.99 -10.41 -10.05
N PRO A 22 7.33 -10.38 -11.36
CA PRO A 22 6.43 -9.84 -12.38
C PRO A 22 5.06 -10.52 -12.41
N ASP A 23 5.03 -11.84 -12.20
CA ASP A 23 3.79 -12.62 -12.18
C ASP A 23 2.91 -12.26 -10.97
N GLU A 24 3.54 -12.06 -9.81
CA GLU A 24 2.85 -11.66 -8.57
C GLU A 24 2.30 -10.24 -8.70
N GLU A 25 3.05 -9.30 -9.29
CA GLU A 25 2.58 -7.95 -9.57
C GLU A 25 1.33 -7.99 -10.47
N ALA A 26 1.36 -8.80 -11.54
CA ALA A 26 0.24 -8.96 -12.44
C ALA A 26 -0.98 -9.58 -11.74
N ALA A 27 -0.78 -10.53 -10.83
CA ALA A 27 -1.86 -11.10 -10.02
C ALA A 27 -2.45 -10.07 -9.05
N ILE A 28 -1.61 -9.31 -8.35
CA ILE A 28 -2.03 -8.25 -7.42
C ILE A 28 -2.83 -7.17 -8.16
N LYS A 29 -2.35 -6.75 -9.34
CA LYS A 29 -3.04 -5.74 -10.17
C LYS A 29 -4.39 -6.23 -10.65
N ARG A 30 -4.49 -7.49 -11.08
CA ARG A 30 -5.76 -8.12 -11.48
C ARG A 30 -6.75 -8.19 -10.31
N ASN A 31 -6.29 -8.62 -9.14
CA ASN A 31 -7.13 -8.72 -7.95
C ASN A 31 -7.61 -7.33 -7.47
N ALA A 32 -6.73 -6.34 -7.47
CA ALA A 32 -7.08 -4.97 -7.15
C ALA A 32 -8.11 -4.39 -8.14
N ALA A 33 -7.91 -4.63 -9.44
CA ALA A 33 -8.84 -4.22 -10.48
C ALA A 33 -10.20 -4.92 -10.35
N ALA A 34 -10.22 -6.22 -10.04
CA ALA A 34 -11.45 -6.98 -9.79
C ALA A 34 -12.22 -6.45 -8.57
N ALA A 35 -11.49 -5.98 -7.54
CA ALA A 35 -12.07 -5.33 -6.36
C ALA A 35 -12.45 -3.85 -6.58
N GLY A 36 -12.15 -3.27 -7.75
CA GLY A 36 -12.37 -1.84 -8.02
C GLY A 36 -11.48 -0.90 -7.20
N LEU A 37 -10.37 -1.41 -6.65
CA LEU A 37 -9.45 -0.68 -5.76
C LEU A 37 -8.11 -0.43 -6.45
N SER A 38 -7.41 0.62 -6.00
CA SER A 38 -5.99 0.77 -6.35
C SER A 38 -5.18 -0.33 -5.68
N VAL A 39 -4.06 -0.73 -6.29
CA VAL A 39 -3.16 -1.76 -5.72
C VAL A 39 -2.78 -1.45 -4.28
N ALA A 40 -2.46 -0.19 -3.98
CA ALA A 40 -2.11 0.24 -2.62
C ALA A 40 -3.29 0.11 -1.63
N ALA A 41 -4.51 0.44 -2.05
CA ALA A 41 -5.71 0.28 -1.22
C ALA A 41 -6.06 -1.20 -1.02
N TYR A 42 -5.96 -2.00 -2.08
CA TYR A 42 -6.16 -3.43 -2.03
C TYR A 42 -5.17 -4.12 -1.07
N LEU A 43 -3.88 -3.86 -1.23
CA LEU A 43 -2.84 -4.41 -0.34
C LEU A 43 -3.00 -3.94 1.11
N ARG A 44 -3.45 -2.70 1.31
CA ARG A 44 -3.74 -2.20 2.66
C ARG A 44 -4.92 -2.95 3.29
N ASN A 45 -6.02 -3.14 2.56
CA ASN A 45 -7.17 -3.87 3.09
C ASN A 45 -6.78 -5.31 3.41
N VAL A 46 -6.09 -6.00 2.50
CA VAL A 46 -5.60 -7.37 2.74
C VAL A 46 -4.65 -7.44 3.94
N GLY A 47 -3.77 -6.45 4.12
CA GLY A 47 -2.80 -6.43 5.21
C GLY A 47 -3.36 -6.01 6.58
N VAL A 48 -4.52 -5.34 6.61
CA VAL A 48 -5.19 -4.92 7.85
C VAL A 48 -6.27 -5.92 8.28
N GLY A 49 -6.83 -6.69 7.34
CA GLY A 49 -7.94 -7.62 7.58
C GLY A 49 -9.28 -6.97 7.27
#